data_AF-A0A1V6N264-F1
#
_entry.id   AF-A0A1V6N264-F1
#
_cell.length_a   1.000
_cell.length_b   1.000
_cell.length_c   1.000
_cell.angle_alpha   90.00
_cell.angle_beta   90.00
_cell.angle_gamma   90.00
#
_symmetry.space_group_name_H-M   'P 1'
#
loop_
_entity.id
_entity.type
_entity.pdbx_description
1 polymer ?
#
loop_
_entity_poly.entity_id
_entity_poly.type
_entity_poly.pdbx_seq_one_letter_code
_entity_poly.pdbx_strand_id
1 'polypeptide(L)'
;MILLSKDCLKIDKELISLVEYKIGLPAEDVIEGYLKSLIYYDDEESRVIKDFVKTSQKLDKLKLKLVEQIKENNLNYDDKLLEKPLDALERIHESLGYVGRNQISSIAKVNHVKASLLEAICIEKGMEILSHGAGVK
;
A
#
# COMPACT_ATOMS: atom_id res chain seq x y z
N MET A 1 20.54 -3.98 30.66
CA MET A 1 19.95 -2.66 30.34
C MET A 1 20.13 -2.43 28.85
N ILE A 2 19.14 -2.81 28.05
CA ILE A 2 19.09 -2.52 26.62
C ILE A 2 17.99 -1.48 26.46
N LEU A 3 18.39 -0.22 26.31
CA LEU A 3 17.51 0.86 25.87
C LEU A 3 17.48 0.80 24.34
N LEU A 4 16.36 0.43 23.76
CA LEU A 4 16.09 0.62 22.34
C LEU A 4 14.87 1.52 22.15
N SER A 5 15.10 2.49 21.29
CA SER A 5 14.36 3.71 20.98
C SER A 5 12.97 3.49 20.39
N LYS A 6 12.03 4.41 20.69
CA LYS A 6 10.89 4.97 19.92
C LYS A 6 10.05 4.13 18.92
N ASP A 7 10.35 2.88 18.65
CA ASP A 7 9.71 2.01 17.67
C ASP A 7 8.98 0.84 18.35
N CYS A 8 8.06 1.17 19.28
CA CYS A 8 7.26 0.15 19.95
C CYS A 8 6.11 -0.30 19.03
N LEU A 9 5.97 -1.61 18.83
CA LEU A 9 4.77 -2.21 18.26
C LEU A 9 3.58 -1.92 19.20
N LYS A 10 2.58 -1.19 18.71
CA LYS A 10 1.34 -0.96 19.45
C LYS A 10 0.45 -2.18 19.28
N ILE A 11 0.34 -2.95 20.34
CA ILE A 11 -0.58 -4.09 20.43
C ILE A 11 -1.84 -3.61 21.18
N ASP A 12 -2.99 -4.10 20.73
CA ASP A 12 -4.28 -3.84 21.39
C ASP A 12 -4.23 -4.26 22.86
N LYS A 13 -4.69 -3.38 23.76
CA LYS A 13 -4.70 -3.63 25.20
C LYS A 13 -5.64 -4.78 25.58
N GLU A 14 -6.76 -4.94 24.88
CA GLU A 14 -7.69 -6.04 25.12
C GLU A 14 -7.04 -7.38 24.76
N LEU A 15 -6.24 -7.40 23.69
CA LEU A 15 -5.49 -8.59 23.30
C LEU A 15 -4.41 -8.93 24.32
N ILE A 16 -3.67 -7.95 24.83
CA ILE A 16 -2.69 -8.13 25.91
C ILE A 16 -3.38 -8.75 27.13
N SER A 17 -4.48 -8.15 27.61
CA SER A 17 -5.20 -8.65 28.78
C SER A 17 -5.77 -10.05 28.57
N LEU A 18 -6.23 -10.38 27.36
CA LEU A 18 -6.73 -11.70 27.03
C LEU A 18 -5.62 -12.77 27.07
N VAL A 19 -4.43 -12.44 26.54
CA VAL A 19 -3.26 -13.33 26.58
C VAL A 19 -2.84 -13.59 28.02
N GLU A 20 -2.72 -12.54 28.83
CA GLU A 20 -2.34 -12.65 30.25
C GLU A 20 -3.36 -13.47 31.04
N TYR A 21 -4.66 -13.23 30.81
CA TYR A 21 -5.73 -13.99 31.46
C TYR A 21 -5.73 -15.47 31.08
N LYS A 22 -5.56 -15.80 29.79
CA LYS A 22 -5.63 -17.19 29.32
C LYS A 22 -4.37 -17.99 29.61
N ILE A 23 -3.20 -17.36 29.52
CA ILE A 23 -1.91 -18.05 29.65
C ILE A 23 -1.37 -17.96 31.08
N GLY A 24 -1.77 -16.94 31.85
CA GLY A 24 -1.29 -16.75 33.23
C GLY A 24 0.16 -16.26 33.32
N LEU A 25 0.70 -15.75 32.22
CA LEU A 25 2.04 -15.18 32.11
C LEU A 25 1.95 -13.75 31.55
N PRO A 26 2.90 -12.85 31.88
CA PRO A 26 2.99 -11.54 31.27
C PRO A 26 3.02 -11.63 29.74
N ALA A 27 2.26 -10.78 29.05
CA ALA A 27 2.18 -10.84 27.59
C ALA A 27 3.55 -10.65 26.92
N GLU A 28 4.43 -9.86 27.54
CA GLU A 28 5.81 -9.65 27.09
C GLU A 28 6.60 -10.97 27.05
N ASP A 29 6.55 -11.76 28.12
CA ASP A 29 7.25 -13.06 28.21
C ASP A 29 6.71 -14.06 27.18
N VAL A 30 5.39 -14.05 26.96
CA VAL A 30 4.73 -14.89 25.95
C VAL A 30 5.18 -14.49 24.55
N ILE A 31 5.17 -13.20 24.24
CA ILE A 31 5.57 -12.66 22.93
C ILE A 31 7.06 -12.92 22.70
N GLU A 32 7.91 -12.67 23.69
CA GLU A 32 9.35 -12.92 23.59
C GLU A 32 9.64 -14.41 23.38
N GLY A 33 8.99 -15.30 24.13
CA GLY A 33 9.12 -16.75 23.97
C GLY A 33 8.68 -17.23 22.60
N TYR A 34 7.58 -16.69 22.08
CA TYR A 34 7.07 -17.03 20.74
C TYR A 34 7.95 -16.47 19.61
N LEU A 35 8.46 -15.25 19.76
CA LEU A 35 9.41 -14.68 18.79
C LEU A 35 10.72 -15.47 18.79
N LYS A 36 11.23 -15.86 19.97
CA LYS A 36 12.40 -16.75 20.08
C LYS A 36 12.12 -18.07 19.40
N SER A 37 10.98 -18.72 19.66
CA SER A 37 10.66 -19.99 19.01
C SER A 37 10.64 -19.83 17.49
N LEU A 38 9.95 -18.83 16.95
CA LEU A 38 9.91 -18.55 15.50
C LEU A 38 11.29 -18.24 14.88
N ILE A 39 12.15 -17.51 15.58
CA ILE A 39 13.50 -17.16 15.10
C ILE A 39 14.41 -18.39 15.11
N TYR A 40 14.34 -19.20 16.16
CA TYR A 40 15.23 -20.36 16.36
C TYR A 40 14.67 -21.68 15.80
N TYR A 41 13.41 -21.73 15.39
CA TYR A 41 12.86 -22.85 14.62
C TYR A 41 13.51 -22.88 13.23
N ASP A 42 14.13 -24.00 12.87
CA ASP A 42 14.86 -24.17 11.59
C ASP A 42 14.44 -25.45 10.87
N ASP A 43 13.14 -25.66 10.78
CA ASP A 43 12.54 -26.64 9.88
C ASP A 43 12.19 -26.02 8.52
N GLU A 44 11.74 -26.85 7.58
CA GLU A 44 11.46 -26.41 6.21
C GLU A 44 10.34 -25.36 6.16
N GLU A 45 9.30 -25.53 6.98
CA GLU A 45 8.15 -24.62 7.05
C GLU A 45 8.56 -23.23 7.59
N SER A 46 9.34 -23.19 8.67
CA SER A 46 9.85 -21.93 9.23
C SER A 46 10.81 -21.20 8.30
N ARG A 47 11.60 -21.91 7.49
CA ARG A 47 12.45 -21.31 6.44
C ARG A 47 11.61 -20.61 5.37
N VAL A 48 10.54 -21.28 4.89
CA VAL A 48 9.61 -20.69 3.92
C VAL A 48 8.95 -19.43 4.48
N ILE A 49 8.49 -19.47 5.74
CA ILE A 49 7.90 -18.30 6.42
C ILE A 49 8.91 -17.16 6.52
N LYS A 50 10.15 -17.44 6.94
CA LYS A 50 11.23 -16.44 7.04
C LYS A 50 11.53 -15.78 5.70
N ASP A 51 11.58 -16.56 4.63
CA ASP A 51 11.85 -16.05 3.29
C ASP A 51 10.67 -15.27 2.71
N PHE A 52 9.43 -15.68 3.00
CA PHE A 52 8.24 -14.89 2.69
C PHE A 52 8.28 -13.51 3.37
N VAL A 53 8.55 -13.46 4.69
CA VAL A 53 8.62 -12.20 5.44
C VAL A 53 9.72 -11.28 4.88
N LYS A 54 10.93 -11.80 4.62
CA LYS A 54 12.01 -11.02 4.00
C LYS A 54 11.61 -10.47 2.63
N THR A 55 10.90 -11.28 1.84
CA THR A 55 10.45 -10.89 0.50
C THR A 55 9.37 -9.81 0.59
N SER A 56 8.42 -9.94 1.52
CA SER A 56 7.40 -8.92 1.78
C SER A 56 8.03 -7.59 2.21
N GLN A 57 9.00 -7.61 3.12
CA GLN A 57 9.71 -6.40 3.55
C GLN A 57 10.50 -5.74 2.41
N LYS A 58 11.12 -6.53 1.53
CA LYS A 58 11.76 -6.00 0.32
C LYS A 58 10.74 -5.35 -0.62
N LEU A 59 9.59 -5.99 -0.80
CA LEU A 59 8.51 -5.46 -1.62
C LEU A 59 8.00 -4.12 -1.06
N ASP A 60 7.80 -4.00 0.25
CA ASP A 60 7.32 -2.75 0.85
C ASP A 60 8.35 -1.63 0.76
N LYS A 61 9.66 -1.94 0.91
CA LYS A 61 10.74 -0.98 0.62
C LYS A 61 10.74 -0.52 -0.83
N LEU A 62 10.48 -1.43 -1.77
CA LEU A 62 10.40 -1.08 -3.19
C LEU A 62 9.15 -0.23 -3.49
N LYS A 63 8.01 -0.51 -2.85
CA LYS A 63 6.81 0.34 -2.95
C LYS A 63 7.10 1.75 -2.45
N LEU A 64 7.76 1.91 -1.30
CA LEU A 64 8.14 3.22 -0.77
C LEU A 64 9.07 3.96 -1.72
N LYS A 65 10.10 3.29 -2.24
CA LYS A 65 11.00 3.87 -3.26
C LYS A 65 10.26 4.27 -4.53
N LEU A 66 9.29 3.47 -4.99
CA LEU A 66 8.48 3.81 -6.15
C LEU A 66 7.64 5.07 -5.89
N VAL A 67 7.04 5.20 -4.70
CA VAL A 67 6.30 6.40 -4.29
C VAL A 67 7.22 7.61 -4.23
N GLU A 68 8.43 7.48 -3.69
CA GLU A 68 9.44 8.54 -3.67
C GLU A 68 9.86 8.94 -5.08
N GLN A 69 10.13 7.97 -5.96
CA GLN A 69 10.46 8.24 -7.37
C GLN A 69 9.31 8.87 -8.14
N ILE A 70 8.06 8.46 -7.88
CA ILE A 70 6.87 9.08 -8.45
C ILE A 70 6.78 10.53 -7.97
N LYS A 71 6.99 10.80 -6.68
CA LYS A 71 7.04 12.17 -6.14
C LYS A 71 8.17 12.96 -6.80
N GLU A 72 9.40 12.48 -6.81
CA GLU A 72 10.55 13.16 -7.42
C GLU A 72 10.37 13.43 -8.91
N ASN A 73 9.75 12.50 -9.66
CA ASN A 73 9.45 12.68 -11.09
C ASN A 73 8.17 13.50 -11.37
N ASN A 74 7.27 13.66 -10.39
CA ASN A 74 6.02 14.42 -10.50
C ASN A 74 6.05 15.76 -9.76
N LEU A 75 7.08 16.07 -8.98
CA LEU A 75 7.23 17.30 -8.19
C LEU A 75 7.65 18.52 -9.03
N ASN A 76 7.22 18.58 -10.28
CA ASN A 76 7.37 19.79 -11.10
C ASN A 76 6.19 19.99 -12.06
N TYR A 77 4.98 19.58 -11.66
CA TYR A 77 3.75 19.96 -12.37
C TYR A 77 3.00 20.99 -11.54
N ASP A 78 2.64 22.10 -12.19
CA ASP A 78 1.78 23.14 -11.61
C ASP A 78 0.42 22.51 -11.31
N ASP A 79 0.01 22.45 -10.04
CA ASP A 79 -1.27 21.85 -9.60
C ASP A 79 -2.47 22.40 -10.39
N LYS A 80 -2.38 23.64 -10.89
CA LYS A 80 -3.41 24.25 -11.75
C LYS A 80 -3.61 23.53 -13.08
N LEU A 81 -2.58 22.85 -13.60
CA LEU A 81 -2.68 22.06 -14.84
C LEU A 81 -3.43 20.74 -14.64
N LEU A 82 -3.56 20.28 -13.38
CA LEU A 82 -4.21 19.02 -13.03
C LEU A 82 -5.68 19.17 -12.63
N GLU A 83 -6.14 20.36 -12.21
CA GLU A 83 -7.53 20.57 -11.78
C GLU A 83 -8.55 20.13 -12.86
N LYS A 84 -8.40 20.64 -14.09
CA LYS A 84 -9.33 20.32 -15.19
C LYS A 84 -9.36 18.85 -15.59
N PRO A 85 -8.21 18.18 -15.83
CA PRO A 85 -8.24 16.75 -16.17
C PRO A 85 -8.74 15.89 -15.00
N LEU A 86 -8.46 16.24 -13.74
CA LEU A 86 -8.95 15.48 -12.59
C LEU A 86 -10.46 15.64 -12.37
N ASP A 87 -11.01 16.85 -12.47
CA ASP A 87 -12.47 17.09 -12.40
C ASP A 87 -13.21 16.30 -13.50
N ALA A 88 -12.64 16.22 -14.70
CA ALA A 88 -13.21 15.41 -15.78
C ALA A 88 -13.20 13.90 -15.46
N LEU A 89 -12.13 13.38 -14.86
CA LEU A 89 -12.00 11.97 -14.48
C LEU A 89 -12.91 11.61 -13.31
N GLU A 90 -13.02 12.49 -12.31
CA GLU A 90 -13.91 12.33 -11.16
C GLU A 90 -15.38 12.25 -11.62
N ARG A 91 -15.82 13.14 -12.50
CA ARG A 91 -17.19 13.08 -13.06
C ARG A 91 -17.49 11.80 -13.82
N ILE A 92 -16.52 11.28 -14.57
CA ILE A 92 -16.66 10.00 -15.29
C ILE A 92 -16.81 8.87 -14.27
N HIS A 93 -15.95 8.84 -13.25
CA HIS A 93 -15.99 7.83 -12.20
C HIS A 93 -17.28 7.89 -11.39
N GLU A 94 -17.75 9.08 -11.02
CA GLU A 94 -19.04 9.26 -10.34
C GLU A 94 -20.22 8.78 -11.19
N SER A 95 -20.15 8.99 -12.51
CA SER A 95 -21.22 8.58 -13.43
C SER A 95 -21.22 7.09 -13.77
N LEU A 96 -20.06 6.46 -13.88
CA LEU A 96 -19.92 5.09 -14.42
C LEU A 96 -19.43 4.08 -13.37
N GLY A 97 -18.91 4.54 -12.24
CA GLY A 97 -18.21 3.72 -11.25
C GLY A 97 -16.79 3.32 -11.66
N TYR A 98 -16.33 3.71 -12.86
CA TYR A 98 -15.00 3.39 -13.38
C TYR A 98 -14.53 4.44 -14.39
N VAL A 99 -13.23 4.42 -14.71
CA VAL A 99 -12.62 5.22 -15.78
C VAL A 99 -11.91 4.30 -16.78
N GLY A 100 -12.25 4.41 -18.05
CA GLY A 100 -11.57 3.66 -19.12
C GLY A 100 -10.20 4.25 -19.46
N ARG A 101 -9.20 3.40 -19.73
CA ARG A 101 -7.85 3.85 -20.16
C ARG A 101 -7.86 4.76 -21.39
N ASN A 102 -8.80 4.59 -22.33
CA ASN A 102 -8.91 5.49 -23.47
C ASN A 102 -9.46 6.87 -23.06
N GLN A 103 -10.32 6.96 -22.05
CA GLN A 103 -10.79 8.24 -21.51
C GLN A 103 -9.61 8.97 -20.84
N ILE A 104 -8.81 8.26 -20.02
CA ILE A 104 -7.58 8.80 -19.42
C ILE A 104 -6.63 9.31 -20.52
N SER A 105 -6.41 8.52 -21.56
CA SER A 105 -5.54 8.89 -22.68
C SER A 105 -6.04 10.12 -23.46
N SER A 106 -7.35 10.19 -23.72
CA SER A 106 -7.96 11.34 -24.40
C SER A 106 -7.90 12.61 -23.55
N ILE A 107 -8.21 12.53 -22.26
CA ILE A 107 -8.17 13.66 -21.33
C ILE A 107 -6.73 14.16 -21.17
N ALA A 108 -5.76 13.25 -21.04
CA ALA A 108 -4.34 13.56 -20.99
C ALA A 108 -3.89 14.36 -22.23
N LYS A 109 -4.30 13.91 -23.42
CA LYS A 109 -3.96 14.55 -24.69
C LYS A 109 -4.55 15.96 -24.80
N VAL A 110 -5.80 16.16 -24.40
CA VAL A 110 -6.48 17.47 -24.44
C VAL A 110 -5.86 18.46 -23.46
N ASN A 111 -5.41 17.99 -22.29
CA ASN A 111 -4.88 18.84 -21.23
C ASN A 111 -3.34 18.93 -21.23
N HIS A 112 -2.67 18.37 -22.25
CA HIS A 112 -1.22 18.35 -22.39
C HIS A 112 -0.47 17.75 -21.18
N VAL A 113 -1.05 16.72 -20.57
CA VAL A 113 -0.46 15.99 -19.43
C VAL A 113 -0.08 14.57 -19.84
N LYS A 114 0.84 13.95 -19.10
CA LYS A 114 1.19 12.54 -19.33
C LYS A 114 0.04 11.64 -18.89
N ALA A 115 -0.40 10.74 -19.77
CA ALA A 115 -1.47 9.78 -19.43
C ALA A 115 -1.10 8.88 -18.25
N SER A 116 0.18 8.48 -18.15
CA SER A 116 0.70 7.69 -17.03
C SER A 116 0.59 8.40 -15.68
N LEU A 117 0.64 9.74 -15.66
CA LEU A 117 0.46 10.55 -14.46
C LEU A 117 -1.01 10.51 -14.01
N LEU A 118 -1.94 10.72 -14.95
CA LEU A 118 -3.38 10.66 -14.63
C LEU A 118 -3.81 9.26 -14.18
N GLU A 119 -3.25 8.19 -14.79
CA GLU A 119 -3.50 6.81 -14.38
C GLU A 119 -3.00 6.56 -12.94
N ALA A 120 -1.80 7.03 -12.60
CA ALA A 120 -1.26 6.92 -11.24
C ALA A 120 -2.13 7.65 -10.21
N ILE A 121 -2.60 8.87 -10.52
CA ILE A 121 -3.45 9.65 -9.62
C ILE A 121 -4.83 9.00 -9.45
N CYS A 122 -5.41 8.44 -10.52
CA CYS A 122 -6.66 7.68 -10.43
C CYS A 122 -6.52 6.47 -9.49
N ILE A 123 -5.41 5.73 -9.59
CA ILE A 123 -5.11 4.59 -8.70
C ILE A 123 -4.95 5.07 -7.24
N GLU A 124 -4.21 6.16 -7.02
CA GLU A 124 -4.02 6.74 -5.68
C GLU A 124 -5.35 7.18 -5.04
N LYS A 125 -6.26 7.75 -5.84
CA LYS A 125 -7.62 8.14 -5.43
C LYS A 125 -8.59 6.96 -5.30
N GLY A 126 -8.16 5.73 -5.59
CA GLY A 126 -9.00 4.54 -5.50
C GLY A 126 -10.05 4.41 -6.61
N MET A 127 -9.84 5.06 -7.75
CA MET A 127 -10.73 4.94 -8.91
C MET A 127 -10.49 3.62 -9.66
N GLU A 128 -11.56 2.92 -10.01
CA GLU A 128 -11.45 1.70 -10.82
C GLU A 128 -11.09 2.04 -12.27
N ILE A 129 -10.01 1.44 -12.81
CA ILE A 129 -9.54 1.71 -14.18
C ILE A 129 -9.72 0.48 -15.05
N LEU A 130 -10.48 0.62 -16.15
CA LEU A 130 -10.72 -0.46 -17.10
C LEU A 130 -9.83 -0.36 -18.35
N SER A 131 -9.21 -1.49 -18.70
CA SER A 131 -8.55 -1.72 -19.99
C SER A 131 -9.63 -2.05 -21.02
N HIS A 132 -9.68 -1.41 -22.20
CA HIS A 132 -10.77 -1.61 -23.15
C HIS A 132 -11.03 -3.09 -23.49
N GLY A 133 -12.28 -3.55 -23.32
CA GLY A 133 -12.71 -4.88 -23.73
C GLY A 133 -13.86 -5.55 -22.97
N ALA A 134 -14.51 -4.93 -21.98
CA ALA A 134 -15.79 -5.46 -21.49
C ALA A 134 -16.89 -5.06 -22.48
N GLY A 135 -16.98 -5.83 -23.58
CA GLY A 135 -17.96 -5.65 -24.63
C GLY A 135 -19.37 -5.57 -24.06
N VAL A 136 -20.08 -4.55 -24.53
CA VAL A 136 -21.53 -4.56 -24.69
C VAL A 136 -21.93 -5.96 -25.20
N LYS A 137 -22.74 -6.67 -24.41
CA LYS A 137 -23.59 -7.74 -24.93
C LYS A 137 -24.87 -7.13 -25.44
#